data_AF-A0A2D2D452-F1
#
_entry.id   AF-A0A2D2D452-F1
#
_cell.length_a   1.000
_cell.length_b   1.000
_cell.length_c   1.000
_cell.angle_alpha   90.00
_cell.angle_beta   90.00
_cell.angle_gamma   90.00
#
_symmetry.space_group_name_H-M   'P 1'
#
loop_
_entity.id
_entity.type
_entity.pdbx_description
1 polymer ?
#
loop_
_entity_poly.entity_id
_entity_poly.type
_entity_poly.pdbx_seq_one_letter_code
_entity_poly.pdbx_strand_id
1 'polypeptide(L)'
;MQRPKLRRHDKIHRSTEQMSILTAYENFTFSIIPCDLHVAREMIRRQGAQWENIFEIDEDVHRDVRIIYDSPDGPKRYPSINVGILLSEVDGNDGKKTLFVSSVTDGYSSMIFCISKLIPGAHFKFDVSRPDLLYPGNAIRVLEDGKNVRTVYSMRDGERWVFFENGHPFPFEETDLYLARRKRDRLTPEIISTYLERIGYGSLKREFWINATAPARLLAMSSFRFCRPDDNINT
;
A
#
# COMPACT_ATOMS: atom_id res chain seq x y z
N MET A 1 -6.54 50.88 -3.75
CA MET A 1 -5.61 49.88 -3.20
C MET A 1 -6.26 48.50 -3.22
N GLN A 2 -5.96 47.68 -4.23
CA GLN A 2 -6.37 46.27 -4.28
C GLN A 2 -5.27 45.42 -3.62
N ARG A 3 -5.63 44.60 -2.61
CA ARG A 3 -4.75 43.56 -2.08
C ARG A 3 -4.61 42.43 -3.12
N PRO A 4 -3.40 41.94 -3.43
CA PRO A 4 -3.25 40.80 -4.32
C PRO A 4 -3.69 39.51 -3.60
N LYS A 5 -4.54 38.72 -4.28
CA LYS A 5 -5.05 37.42 -3.83
C LYS A 5 -3.93 36.37 -3.79
N LEU A 6 -3.86 35.63 -2.67
CA LEU A 6 -3.12 34.37 -2.55
C LEU A 6 -3.47 33.44 -3.71
N ARG A 7 -2.48 33.08 -4.52
CA ARG A 7 -2.59 32.12 -5.65
C ARG A 7 -1.39 31.15 -5.71
N ARG A 8 -0.82 30.79 -4.55
CA ARG A 8 0.33 29.87 -4.47
C ARG A 8 0.00 28.46 -3.95
N HIS A 9 -1.07 28.27 -3.18
CA HIS A 9 -1.42 26.94 -2.64
C HIS A 9 -2.18 26.04 -3.63
N ASP A 10 -3.07 26.58 -4.48
CA ASP A 10 -3.89 25.75 -5.39
C ASP A 10 -3.11 25.09 -6.54
N LYS A 11 -1.97 25.67 -6.95
CA LYS A 11 -1.16 25.11 -8.05
C LYS A 11 -0.32 23.90 -7.63
N ILE A 12 0.15 23.86 -6.38
CA ILE A 12 0.98 22.77 -5.86
C ILE A 12 0.11 21.53 -5.63
N HIS A 13 -1.11 21.70 -5.09
CA HIS A 13 -2.04 20.57 -4.91
C HIS A 13 -2.41 19.87 -6.22
N ARG A 14 -2.72 20.62 -7.28
CA ARG A 14 -3.04 20.04 -8.60
C ARG A 14 -1.88 19.28 -9.25
N SER A 15 -0.62 19.70 -9.05
CA SER A 15 0.53 18.99 -9.61
C SER A 15 0.83 17.68 -8.89
N THR A 16 0.56 17.59 -7.58
CA THR A 16 0.77 16.37 -6.80
C THR A 16 -0.32 15.33 -7.07
N GLU A 17 -1.57 15.75 -7.30
CA GLU A 17 -2.66 14.85 -7.67
C GLU A 17 -2.39 14.11 -8.99
N GLN A 18 -1.83 14.78 -10.01
CA GLN A 18 -1.56 14.16 -11.32
C GLN A 18 -0.46 13.07 -11.28
N MET A 19 0.35 13.03 -10.22
CA MET A 19 1.44 12.07 -10.05
C MET A 19 1.16 11.05 -8.94
N SER A 20 -0.05 10.99 -8.39
CA SER A 20 -0.41 9.99 -7.37
C SER A 20 -0.73 8.63 -8.01
N ILE A 21 -0.41 7.54 -7.31
CA ILE A 21 -0.83 6.17 -7.66
C ILE A 21 -2.36 6.04 -7.71
N LEU A 22 -3.07 6.88 -6.96
CA LEU A 22 -4.53 6.96 -6.97
C LEU A 22 -5.11 7.54 -8.28
N THR A 23 -4.27 8.05 -9.18
CA THR A 23 -4.70 8.36 -10.56
C THR A 23 -4.89 7.10 -11.41
N ALA A 24 -4.16 6.03 -11.09
CA ALA A 24 -4.24 4.76 -11.79
C ALA A 24 -5.23 3.80 -11.13
N TYR A 25 -5.32 3.84 -9.80
CA TYR A 25 -6.10 2.88 -9.01
C TYR A 25 -7.06 3.56 -8.04
N GLU A 26 -8.32 3.08 -8.02
CA GLU A 26 -9.36 3.61 -7.13
C GLU A 26 -9.01 3.38 -5.66
N ASN A 27 -8.50 2.20 -5.36
CA ASN A 27 -7.94 1.81 -4.07
C ASN A 27 -6.54 1.26 -4.31
N PHE A 28 -5.63 1.53 -3.38
CA PHE A 28 -4.28 1.00 -3.41
C PHE A 28 -3.88 0.58 -2.00
N THR A 29 -3.55 -0.70 -1.87
CA THR A 29 -3.17 -1.31 -0.59
C THR A 29 -1.79 -1.96 -0.73
N PHE A 30 -0.94 -1.69 0.26
CA PHE A 30 0.39 -2.26 0.35
C PHE A 30 0.83 -2.37 1.81
N SER A 31 1.85 -3.18 2.06
CA SER A 31 2.47 -3.33 3.36
C SER A 31 3.98 -3.11 3.31
N ILE A 32 4.58 -2.80 4.45
CA ILE A 32 6.02 -2.67 4.66
C ILE A 32 6.41 -3.68 5.72
N ILE A 33 7.20 -4.67 5.32
CA ILE A 33 7.70 -5.76 6.16
C ILE A 33 9.08 -5.34 6.69
N PRO A 34 9.34 -5.45 8.01
CA PRO A 34 10.56 -4.96 8.64
C PRO A 34 11.77 -5.88 8.46
N CYS A 35 11.98 -6.42 7.25
CA CYS A 35 13.13 -7.25 6.90
C CYS A 35 13.54 -7.06 5.43
N ASP A 36 14.70 -7.61 5.06
CA ASP A 36 15.15 -7.69 3.68
C ASP A 36 14.25 -8.60 2.82
N LEU A 37 14.40 -8.46 1.50
CA LEU A 37 13.55 -9.13 0.52
C LEU A 37 13.66 -10.65 0.57
N HIS A 38 14.85 -11.18 0.84
CA HIS A 38 15.08 -12.62 0.87
C HIS A 38 14.32 -13.27 2.04
N VAL A 39 14.40 -12.66 3.23
CA VAL A 39 13.65 -13.12 4.42
C VAL A 39 12.14 -13.02 4.19
N ALA A 40 11.65 -11.90 3.65
CA ALA A 40 10.22 -11.72 3.37
C ALA A 40 9.71 -12.80 2.40
N ARG A 41 10.42 -13.01 1.30
CA ARG A 41 10.11 -14.03 0.28
C ARG A 41 10.01 -15.42 0.90
N GLU A 42 11.00 -15.83 1.69
CA GLU A 42 11.01 -17.17 2.27
C GLU A 42 9.86 -17.38 3.27
N MET A 43 9.58 -16.39 4.11
CA MET A 43 8.46 -16.48 5.06
C MET A 43 7.10 -16.55 4.36
N ILE A 44 6.91 -15.79 3.28
CA ILE A 44 5.69 -15.83 2.47
C ILE A 44 5.53 -17.18 1.79
N ARG A 45 6.59 -17.73 1.20
CA ARG A 45 6.56 -19.07 0.57
C ARG A 45 6.23 -20.15 1.58
N ARG A 46 6.90 -20.14 2.73
CA ARG A 46 6.63 -21.08 3.82
C ARG A 46 5.19 -20.99 4.32
N GLN A 47 4.68 -19.76 4.51
CA GLN A 47 3.31 -19.56 4.95
C GLN A 47 2.28 -19.97 3.88
N GLY A 48 2.55 -19.68 2.61
CA GLY A 48 1.71 -20.11 1.49
C GLY A 48 1.60 -21.64 1.42
N ALA A 49 2.72 -22.35 1.58
CA ALA A 49 2.73 -23.82 1.61
C ALA A 49 1.88 -24.41 2.75
N GLN A 50 1.82 -23.75 3.92
CA GLN A 50 0.94 -24.17 5.02
C GLN A 50 -0.55 -23.99 4.71
N TRP A 51 -0.89 -23.15 3.74
CA TRP A 51 -2.25 -22.90 3.27
C TRP A 51 -2.58 -23.63 1.97
N GLU A 52 -1.70 -24.52 1.52
CA GLU A 52 -1.81 -25.19 0.21
C GLU A 52 -1.80 -24.20 -0.97
N ASN A 53 -1.37 -22.96 -0.74
CA ASN A 53 -1.17 -21.92 -1.75
C ASN A 53 0.30 -21.93 -2.17
N ILE A 54 0.62 -22.75 -3.16
CA ILE A 54 1.99 -22.89 -3.66
C ILE A 54 2.29 -21.77 -4.66
N PHE A 55 3.27 -20.94 -4.32
CA PHE A 55 3.84 -19.94 -5.24
C PHE A 55 4.90 -20.62 -6.12
N GLU A 56 4.45 -21.25 -7.20
CA GLU A 56 5.32 -21.90 -8.18
C GLU A 56 6.12 -20.88 -9.01
N ILE A 57 5.54 -19.71 -9.23
CA ILE A 57 6.19 -18.61 -9.95
C ILE A 57 6.92 -17.77 -8.93
N ASP A 58 8.21 -17.56 -9.19
CA ASP A 58 9.13 -16.88 -8.29
C ASP A 58 10.27 -16.28 -9.12
N GLU A 59 10.03 -15.07 -9.63
CA GLU A 59 10.84 -14.47 -10.71
C GLU A 59 11.37 -13.10 -10.32
N ASP A 60 12.57 -12.78 -10.81
CA ASP A 60 13.10 -11.41 -10.74
C ASP A 60 12.35 -10.52 -11.74
N VAL A 61 11.87 -9.39 -11.22
CA VAL A 61 11.14 -8.38 -11.99
C VAL A 61 11.56 -6.98 -11.55
N HIS A 62 10.93 -5.96 -12.10
CA HIS A 62 11.05 -4.59 -11.61
C HIS A 62 9.84 -4.23 -10.75
N ARG A 63 9.98 -3.18 -9.92
CA ARG A 63 8.88 -2.67 -9.10
C ARG A 63 7.85 -1.99 -9.99
N ASP A 64 6.99 -2.80 -10.58
CA ASP A 64 5.86 -2.40 -11.41
C ASP A 64 4.59 -3.10 -10.95
N VAL A 65 3.79 -2.39 -10.16
CA VAL A 65 2.55 -2.93 -9.59
C VAL A 65 1.51 -3.29 -10.64
N ARG A 66 1.62 -2.79 -11.88
CA ARG A 66 0.70 -3.11 -12.98
C ARG A 66 0.65 -4.60 -13.30
N ILE A 67 1.76 -5.31 -13.12
CA ILE A 67 1.84 -6.77 -13.32
C ILE A 67 0.77 -7.51 -12.49
N ILE A 68 0.44 -6.95 -11.32
CA ILE A 68 -0.55 -7.47 -10.39
C ILE A 68 -1.89 -6.74 -10.51
N TYR A 69 -1.88 -5.41 -10.55
CA TYR A 69 -3.11 -4.62 -10.46
C TYR A 69 -3.91 -4.58 -11.76
N ASP A 70 -3.22 -4.67 -12.91
CA ASP A 70 -3.86 -4.69 -14.24
C ASP A 70 -4.14 -6.12 -14.72
N SER A 71 -3.70 -7.12 -13.95
CA SER A 71 -3.99 -8.54 -14.20
C SER A 71 -5.51 -8.81 -14.19
N PRO A 72 -5.99 -9.78 -14.99
CA PRO A 72 -7.33 -10.34 -14.86
C PRO A 72 -7.63 -10.92 -13.47
N ASP A 73 -6.59 -11.28 -12.70
CA ASP A 73 -6.67 -11.82 -11.34
C ASP A 73 -6.37 -10.74 -10.27
N GLY A 74 -6.26 -9.47 -10.67
CA GLY A 74 -6.00 -8.32 -9.81
C GLY A 74 -7.15 -7.90 -8.90
N PRO A 75 -6.94 -6.88 -8.05
CA PRO A 75 -7.82 -6.52 -6.93
C PRO A 75 -9.18 -5.95 -7.34
N LYS A 76 -9.36 -5.61 -8.63
CA LYS A 76 -10.64 -5.19 -9.20
C LYS A 76 -11.64 -6.35 -9.35
N ARG A 77 -11.20 -7.60 -9.26
CA ARG A 77 -12.07 -8.78 -9.38
C ARG A 77 -12.19 -9.49 -8.05
N TYR A 78 -13.43 -9.66 -7.59
CA TYR A 78 -13.75 -10.40 -6.39
C TYR A 78 -14.48 -11.71 -6.73
N PRO A 79 -14.13 -12.84 -6.08
CA PRO A 79 -12.97 -13.07 -5.22
C PRO A 79 -11.68 -13.31 -6.02
N SER A 80 -10.52 -12.93 -5.47
CA SER A 80 -9.21 -13.29 -6.04
C SER A 80 -8.95 -14.78 -5.81
N ILE A 81 -9.05 -15.60 -6.86
CA ILE A 81 -8.80 -17.04 -6.79
C ILE A 81 -7.31 -17.33 -6.99
N ASN A 82 -6.68 -16.65 -7.96
CA ASN A 82 -5.25 -16.76 -8.21
C ASN A 82 -4.52 -15.60 -7.53
N VAL A 83 -3.50 -15.90 -6.75
CA VAL A 83 -2.77 -14.89 -5.99
C VAL A 83 -1.42 -14.57 -6.64
N GLY A 84 -1.16 -13.28 -6.81
CA GLY A 84 0.14 -12.71 -7.14
C GLY A 84 0.60 -11.74 -6.06
N ILE A 85 1.89 -11.71 -5.77
CA ILE A 85 2.55 -10.87 -4.76
C ILE A 85 3.81 -10.28 -5.36
N LEU A 86 3.95 -8.96 -5.29
CA LEU A 86 5.15 -8.24 -5.69
C LEU A 86 5.87 -7.79 -4.43
N LEU A 87 7.13 -8.19 -4.32
CA LEU A 87 8.04 -7.82 -3.24
C LEU A 87 9.11 -6.88 -3.80
N SER A 88 9.34 -5.74 -3.17
CA SER A 88 10.43 -4.84 -3.59
C SER A 88 11.20 -4.34 -2.38
N GLU A 89 12.51 -4.41 -2.46
CA GLU A 89 13.39 -3.89 -1.41
C GLU A 89 13.44 -2.36 -1.49
N VAL A 90 13.44 -1.72 -0.33
CA VAL A 90 13.58 -0.27 -0.17
C VAL A 90 14.56 0.03 0.94
N ASP A 91 15.45 1.00 0.67
CA ASP A 91 16.32 1.59 1.67
C ASP A 91 15.60 2.77 2.34
N GLY A 92 15.63 2.81 3.66
CA GLY A 92 15.12 3.94 4.43
C GLY A 92 15.94 4.19 5.69
N ASN A 93 15.36 4.91 6.65
CA ASN A 93 16.10 5.50 7.76
C ASN A 93 16.80 4.49 8.70
N ASP A 94 16.25 3.28 8.82
CA ASP A 94 16.68 2.20 9.71
C ASP A 94 17.15 0.96 8.92
N GLY A 95 17.60 1.17 7.68
CA GLY A 95 18.11 0.11 6.81
C GLY A 95 17.11 -0.39 5.78
N LYS A 96 17.27 -1.65 5.37
CA LYS A 96 16.46 -2.25 4.31
C LYS A 96 15.14 -2.82 4.83
N LYS A 97 14.07 -2.59 4.09
CA LYS A 97 12.74 -3.17 4.31
C LYS A 97 12.15 -3.68 3.01
N THR A 98 11.09 -4.45 3.11
CA THR A 98 10.42 -5.03 1.95
C THR A 98 9.02 -4.47 1.81
N LEU A 99 8.74 -3.86 0.66
CA LEU A 99 7.39 -3.56 0.22
C LEU A 99 6.68 -4.85 -0.19
N PHE A 100 5.43 -4.98 0.21
CA PHE A 100 4.55 -6.09 -0.15
C PHE A 100 3.28 -5.54 -0.81
N VAL A 101 2.99 -6.01 -2.02
CA VAL A 101 1.76 -5.68 -2.75
C VAL A 101 1.15 -6.98 -3.26
N SER A 102 -0.15 -7.19 -3.07
CA SER A 102 -0.85 -8.40 -3.52
C SER A 102 -1.97 -8.11 -4.52
N SER A 103 -2.35 -9.12 -5.31
CA SER A 103 -3.55 -9.09 -6.15
C SER A 103 -4.85 -9.15 -5.34
N VAL A 104 -4.78 -9.56 -4.08
CA VAL A 104 -5.93 -9.66 -3.18
C VAL A 104 -6.36 -8.28 -2.70
N THR A 105 -7.65 -7.98 -2.80
CA THR A 105 -8.23 -6.65 -2.52
C THR A 105 -7.94 -6.13 -1.11
N ASP A 106 -7.84 -7.01 -0.10
CA ASP A 106 -7.56 -6.61 1.28
C ASP A 106 -6.06 -6.43 1.57
N GLY A 107 -5.19 -6.53 0.56
CA GLY A 107 -3.74 -6.52 0.71
C GLY A 107 -3.16 -7.81 1.28
N TYR A 108 -3.91 -8.91 1.22
CA TYR A 108 -3.58 -10.21 1.81
C TYR A 108 -3.27 -10.11 3.30
N SER A 109 -4.16 -9.45 4.05
CA SER A 109 -3.92 -9.08 5.46
C SER A 109 -3.62 -10.29 6.35
N SER A 110 -4.20 -11.45 6.04
CA SER A 110 -3.90 -12.71 6.75
C SER A 110 -2.46 -13.17 6.56
N MET A 111 -1.86 -12.97 5.38
CA MET A 111 -0.46 -13.30 5.11
C MET A 111 0.46 -12.45 5.99
N ILE A 112 0.24 -11.13 5.97
CA ILE A 112 0.99 -10.18 6.80
C ILE A 112 0.86 -10.52 8.29
N PHE A 113 -0.35 -10.85 8.75
CA PHE A 113 -0.59 -11.28 10.12
C PHE A 113 0.24 -12.50 10.51
N CYS A 114 0.25 -13.55 9.68
CA CYS A 114 1.02 -14.74 9.97
C CYS A 114 2.53 -14.49 9.97
N ILE A 115 3.06 -13.82 8.95
CA ILE A 115 4.50 -13.55 8.90
C ILE A 115 4.95 -12.57 10.00
N SER A 116 4.06 -11.71 10.50
CA SER A 116 4.36 -10.82 11.64
C SER A 116 4.66 -11.54 12.96
N LYS A 117 4.24 -12.81 13.08
CA LYS A 117 4.60 -13.68 14.22
C LYS A 117 5.99 -14.27 14.08
N LEU A 118 6.56 -14.24 12.87
CA LEU A 118 7.84 -14.87 12.53
C LEU A 118 8.95 -13.85 12.34
N ILE A 119 8.59 -12.65 11.88
CA ILE A 119 9.51 -11.55 11.60
C ILE A 119 9.27 -10.46 12.66
N PRO A 120 10.20 -10.25 13.61
CA PRO A 120 10.08 -9.20 14.62
C PRO A 120 10.04 -7.80 14.02
N GLY A 121 9.37 -6.89 14.73
CA GLY A 121 9.26 -5.47 14.38
C GLY A 121 7.90 -5.10 13.79
N ALA A 122 7.74 -3.80 13.50
CA ALA A 122 6.50 -3.21 13.01
C ALA A 122 6.25 -3.53 11.52
N HIS A 123 5.18 -4.29 11.24
CA HIS A 123 4.65 -4.51 9.90
C HIS A 123 3.58 -3.47 9.64
N PHE A 124 3.87 -2.50 8.78
CA PHE A 124 2.90 -1.45 8.44
C PHE A 124 2.03 -1.92 7.27
N LYS A 125 0.74 -1.62 7.33
CA LYS A 125 -0.20 -1.76 6.23
C LYS A 125 -0.87 -0.42 5.99
N PHE A 126 -0.94 -0.03 4.73
CA PHE A 126 -1.58 1.18 4.27
C PHE A 126 -2.70 0.82 3.31
N ASP A 127 -3.88 1.36 3.57
CA ASP A 127 -5.01 1.36 2.64
C ASP A 127 -5.27 2.82 2.26
N VAL A 128 -5.26 3.12 0.97
CA VAL A 128 -5.60 4.46 0.47
C VAL A 128 -6.60 4.36 -0.66
N SER A 129 -7.50 5.33 -0.72
CA SER A 129 -8.54 5.38 -1.75
C SER A 129 -8.67 6.78 -2.34
N ARG A 130 -9.17 6.82 -3.57
CA ARG A 130 -9.57 8.07 -4.20
C ARG A 130 -10.70 8.74 -3.39
N PRO A 131 -10.64 10.07 -3.19
CA PRO A 131 -11.63 10.77 -2.39
C PRO A 131 -13.03 10.86 -3.01
N ASP A 132 -13.15 10.63 -4.33
CA ASP A 132 -14.41 10.74 -5.09
C ASP A 132 -15.20 9.43 -5.18
N LEU A 133 -14.73 8.34 -4.55
CA LEU A 133 -15.47 7.08 -4.50
C LEU A 133 -16.77 7.20 -3.70
N LEU A 134 -17.67 6.22 -3.87
CA LEU A 134 -18.88 6.12 -3.05
C LEU A 134 -18.54 5.84 -1.57
N TYR A 135 -17.54 4.98 -1.33
CA TYR A 135 -17.06 4.56 0.00
C TYR A 135 -15.54 4.74 0.13
N PRO A 136 -15.03 5.98 0.15
CA PRO A 136 -13.61 6.23 0.34
C PRO A 136 -13.20 5.88 1.77
N GLY A 137 -12.03 5.30 1.92
CA GLY A 137 -11.40 5.02 3.19
C GLY A 137 -9.88 5.07 3.10
N ASN A 138 -9.26 5.57 4.16
CA ASN A 138 -7.82 5.49 4.35
C ASN A 138 -7.54 4.84 5.70
N ALA A 139 -6.54 3.98 5.77
CA ALA A 139 -6.14 3.32 6.99
C ALA A 139 -4.63 3.13 7.09
N ILE A 140 -4.14 3.18 8.33
CA ILE A 140 -2.83 2.73 8.74
C ILE A 140 -3.06 1.65 9.80
N ARG A 141 -2.50 0.47 9.58
CA ARG A 141 -2.52 -0.63 10.55
C ARG A 141 -1.10 -1.10 10.79
N VAL A 142 -0.77 -1.39 12.03
CA VAL A 142 0.55 -1.88 12.40
C VAL A 142 0.41 -3.16 13.20
N LEU A 143 1.11 -4.19 12.74
CA LEU A 143 1.17 -5.49 13.37
C LEU A 143 2.58 -5.71 13.95
N GLU A 144 2.63 -6.21 15.18
CA GLU A 144 3.84 -6.72 15.81
C GLU A 144 3.49 -8.03 16.51
N ASP A 145 4.27 -9.09 16.27
CA ASP A 145 4.08 -10.40 16.91
C ASP A 145 2.63 -10.93 16.80
N GLY A 146 2.04 -10.77 15.61
CA GLY A 146 0.65 -11.18 15.36
C GLY A 146 -0.40 -10.42 16.17
N LYS A 147 -0.12 -9.18 16.59
CA LYS A 147 -1.07 -8.31 17.31
C LYS A 147 -1.18 -6.96 16.63
N ASN A 148 -2.40 -6.43 16.55
CA ASN A 148 -2.62 -5.04 16.12
C ASN A 148 -2.18 -4.09 17.22
N VAL A 149 -1.02 -3.45 17.04
CA VAL A 149 -0.46 -2.49 18.01
C VAL A 149 -0.85 -1.05 17.72
N ARG A 150 -1.19 -0.74 16.46
CA ARG A 150 -1.74 0.55 16.06
C ARG A 150 -2.76 0.36 14.94
N THR A 151 -3.87 1.07 15.02
CA THR A 151 -4.85 1.18 13.94
C THR A 151 -5.36 2.61 13.93
N VAL A 152 -5.34 3.24 12.75
CA VAL A 152 -5.98 4.54 12.49
C VAL A 152 -6.70 4.41 11.17
N TYR A 153 -7.97 4.82 11.12
CA TYR A 153 -8.65 4.95 9.83
C TYR A 153 -9.64 6.10 9.82
N SER A 154 -9.83 6.66 8.63
CA SER A 154 -10.93 7.55 8.31
C SER A 154 -11.61 7.03 7.05
N MET A 155 -12.88 6.63 7.16
CA MET A 155 -13.61 6.06 6.04
C MET A 155 -15.08 6.42 6.07
N ARG A 156 -15.71 6.36 4.90
CA ARG A 156 -17.15 6.49 4.76
C ARG A 156 -17.81 5.14 4.99
N ASP A 157 -18.58 5.07 6.06
CA ASP A 157 -19.37 3.91 6.47
C ASP A 157 -20.86 4.26 6.32
N GLY A 158 -21.47 3.72 5.25
CA GLY A 158 -22.79 4.14 4.80
C GLY A 158 -22.85 5.64 4.46
N GLU A 159 -23.71 6.37 5.16
CA GLU A 159 -23.91 7.81 4.94
C GLU A 159 -22.95 8.70 5.75
N ARG A 160 -22.18 8.12 6.68
CA ARG A 160 -21.41 8.89 7.65
C ARG A 160 -19.92 8.63 7.52
N TRP A 161 -19.14 9.64 7.88
CA TRP A 161 -17.71 9.43 8.10
C TRP A 161 -17.47 8.86 9.49
N VAL A 162 -16.64 7.82 9.55
CA VAL A 162 -16.14 7.22 10.77
C VAL A 162 -14.65 7.49 10.82
N PHE A 163 -14.19 7.92 11.99
CA PHE A 163 -12.78 7.98 12.35
C PHE A 163 -12.60 7.10 13.56
N PHE A 164 -11.56 6.29 13.54
CA PHE A 164 -11.19 5.40 14.64
C PHE A 164 -9.69 5.40 14.79
N GLU A 165 -9.23 5.39 16.04
CA GLU A 165 -7.86 5.11 16.36
C GLU A 165 -7.75 4.22 17.60
N ASN A 166 -6.74 3.37 17.63
CA ASN A 166 -6.42 2.50 18.76
C ASN A 166 -4.92 2.21 18.79
N GLY A 167 -4.34 2.13 19.98
CA GLY A 167 -2.90 1.94 20.19
C GLY A 167 -2.10 3.24 20.17
N HIS A 168 -0.82 3.17 20.54
CA HIS A 168 0.04 4.34 20.66
C HIS A 168 0.49 4.86 19.28
N PRO A 169 0.38 6.17 19.02
CA PRO A 169 0.89 6.77 17.79
C PRO A 169 2.41 6.56 17.62
N PHE A 170 2.84 6.32 16.39
CA PHE A 170 4.26 6.27 16.04
C PHE A 170 4.86 7.68 15.92
N PRO A 171 6.19 7.86 16.08
CA PRO A 171 6.84 9.19 16.07
C PRO A 171 6.65 10.01 14.79
N PHE A 172 6.33 9.36 13.66
CA PHE A 172 6.10 10.05 12.39
C PHE A 172 4.68 10.63 12.26
N GLU A 173 3.74 10.19 13.12
CA GLU A 173 2.32 10.59 13.07
C GLU A 173 2.12 12.00 13.64
N GLU A 174 1.34 12.83 12.94
CA GLU A 174 0.85 14.13 13.43
C GLU A 174 -0.54 13.98 14.04
N THR A 175 -0.58 13.63 15.32
CA THR A 175 -1.83 13.35 16.04
C THR A 175 -2.79 14.53 16.10
N ASP A 176 -2.30 15.76 15.99
CA ASP A 176 -3.16 16.96 15.95
C ASP A 176 -4.11 16.96 14.74
N LEU A 177 -3.72 16.34 13.62
CA LEU A 177 -4.58 16.18 12.45
C LEU A 177 -5.78 15.27 12.75
N TYR A 178 -5.65 14.33 13.69
CA TYR A 178 -6.72 13.42 14.11
C TYR A 178 -7.82 14.14 14.91
N LEU A 179 -7.57 15.38 15.34
CA LEU A 179 -8.54 16.23 16.03
C LEU A 179 -9.31 17.16 15.07
N ALA A 180 -9.05 17.10 13.76
CA ALA A 180 -9.74 17.93 12.78
C ALA A 180 -11.27 17.84 12.91
N ARG A 181 -11.96 18.98 12.71
CA ARG A 181 -13.42 19.09 12.89
C ARG A 181 -14.20 18.06 12.08
N ARG A 182 -13.80 17.84 10.82
CA ARG A 182 -14.44 16.86 9.93
C ARG A 182 -13.64 15.56 9.95
N LYS A 183 -14.31 14.44 10.21
CA LYS A 183 -13.66 13.12 10.26
C LYS A 183 -12.90 12.77 8.98
N ARG A 184 -13.47 13.10 7.82
CA ARG A 184 -12.84 12.89 6.50
C ARG A 184 -11.49 13.58 6.32
N ASP A 185 -11.25 14.66 7.06
CA ASP A 185 -10.02 15.47 6.96
C ASP A 185 -8.94 14.96 7.95
N ARG A 186 -9.24 13.92 8.77
CA ARG A 186 -8.34 13.42 9.84
C ARG A 186 -7.26 12.46 9.35
N LEU A 187 -7.51 11.73 8.27
CA LEU A 187 -6.53 10.84 7.65
C LEU A 187 -6.81 10.79 6.15
N THR A 188 -6.07 11.61 5.39
CA THR A 188 -6.18 11.72 3.94
C THR A 188 -5.01 11.04 3.24
N PRO A 189 -5.08 10.77 1.93
CA PRO A 189 -3.94 10.25 1.17
C PRO A 189 -2.71 11.16 1.27
N GLU A 190 -2.89 12.48 1.34
CA GLU A 190 -1.79 13.44 1.48
C GLU A 190 -1.08 13.28 2.82
N ILE A 191 -1.84 13.13 3.92
CA ILE A 191 -1.29 12.86 5.25
C ILE A 191 -0.49 11.55 5.24
N ILE A 192 -1.05 10.48 4.65
CA ILE A 192 -0.36 9.19 4.51
C ILE A 192 0.92 9.34 3.66
N SER A 193 0.88 10.11 2.57
CA SER A 193 2.06 10.37 1.76
C SER A 193 3.17 11.06 2.57
N THR A 194 2.82 12.05 3.40
CA THR A 194 3.78 12.70 4.30
C THR A 194 4.34 11.73 5.33
N TYR A 195 3.52 10.81 5.87
CA TYR A 195 4.00 9.78 6.79
C TYR A 195 4.96 8.80 6.12
N LEU A 196 4.65 8.37 4.89
CA LEU A 196 5.52 7.50 4.10
C LEU A 196 6.89 8.15 3.83
N GLU A 197 6.91 9.45 3.55
CA GLU A 197 8.15 10.22 3.39
C GLU A 197 8.96 10.30 4.69
N ARG A 198 8.30 10.46 5.84
CA ARG A 198 8.97 10.49 7.15
C ARG A 198 9.56 9.15 7.57
N ILE A 199 8.85 8.05 7.33
CA ILE A 199 9.39 6.72 7.62
C ILE A 199 10.50 6.34 6.64
N GLY A 200 10.46 6.87 5.41
CA GLY A 200 11.49 6.68 4.39
C GLY A 200 11.38 5.38 3.57
N TYR A 201 10.28 4.63 3.70
CA TYR A 201 10.12 3.31 3.09
C TYR A 201 9.02 3.24 2.01
N GLY A 202 8.51 4.38 1.52
CA GLY A 202 7.46 4.37 0.52
C GLY A 202 7.08 5.74 0.00
N SER A 203 6.15 5.75 -0.95
CA SER A 203 5.53 6.97 -1.49
C SER A 203 4.17 6.64 -2.09
N LEU A 204 3.25 7.60 -2.17
CA LEU A 204 2.06 7.46 -3.01
C LEU A 204 2.28 7.96 -4.45
N LYS A 205 3.49 8.39 -4.80
CA LYS A 205 3.82 8.82 -6.17
C LYS A 205 3.76 7.64 -7.14
N ARG A 206 3.19 7.84 -8.32
CA ARG A 206 2.98 6.80 -9.33
C ARG A 206 4.31 6.24 -9.85
N GLU A 207 5.27 7.11 -10.11
CA GLU A 207 6.62 6.76 -10.57
C GLU A 207 7.40 5.91 -9.55
N PHE A 208 7.02 5.96 -8.27
CA PHE A 208 7.62 5.08 -7.27
C PHE A 208 7.19 3.61 -7.49
N TRP A 209 5.92 3.39 -7.81
CA TRP A 209 5.31 2.06 -7.95
C TRP A 209 5.37 1.46 -9.37
N ILE A 210 5.68 2.29 -10.36
CA ILE A 210 5.87 1.92 -11.77
C ILE A 210 7.30 2.28 -12.15
N ASN A 211 8.25 1.65 -11.46
CA ASN A 211 9.66 1.90 -11.62
C ASN A 211 10.31 0.72 -12.35
N ALA A 212 10.66 0.95 -13.61
CA ALA A 212 11.24 -0.05 -14.50
C ALA A 212 12.72 -0.38 -14.22
N THR A 213 13.35 0.23 -13.21
CA THR A 213 14.76 -0.03 -12.84
C THR A 213 14.93 -0.50 -11.41
N ALA A 214 13.96 -0.27 -10.53
CA ALA A 214 14.01 -0.74 -9.16
C ALA A 214 13.76 -2.25 -9.10
N PRO A 215 14.64 -3.05 -8.47
CA PRO A 215 14.49 -4.49 -8.41
C PRO A 215 13.29 -4.90 -7.54
N ALA A 216 12.64 -5.98 -7.96
CA ALA A 216 11.55 -6.61 -7.24
C ALA A 216 11.53 -8.12 -7.54
N ARG A 217 10.70 -8.85 -6.80
CA ARG A 217 10.45 -10.27 -6.96
C ARG A 217 8.96 -10.50 -7.05
N LEU A 218 8.55 -11.27 -8.05
CA LEU A 218 7.16 -11.69 -8.24
C LEU A 218 6.99 -13.11 -7.70
N LEU A 219 6.08 -13.28 -6.75
CA LEU A 219 5.60 -14.58 -6.31
C LEU A 219 4.17 -14.77 -6.80
N ALA A 220 3.86 -15.87 -7.48
CA ALA A 220 2.50 -16.13 -7.93
C ALA A 220 2.19 -17.62 -8.00
N MET A 221 0.90 -17.95 -7.90
CA MET A 221 0.40 -19.29 -8.21
C MET A 221 0.59 -19.58 -9.71
N SER A 222 0.75 -20.85 -10.09
CA SER A 222 0.95 -21.26 -11.49
C SER A 222 -0.19 -20.85 -12.42
N SER A 223 -1.41 -20.73 -11.90
CA SER A 223 -2.60 -20.28 -12.61
C SER A 223 -2.76 -18.76 -12.71
N PHE A 224 -1.88 -17.97 -12.08
CA PHE A 224 -1.98 -16.51 -12.08
C PHE A 224 -1.68 -15.94 -13.47
N ARG A 225 -2.57 -15.07 -13.96
CA ARG A 225 -2.43 -14.45 -15.29
C ARG A 225 -1.78 -13.10 -15.17
N PHE A 226 -0.63 -12.92 -15.81
CA PHE A 226 0.09 -11.63 -15.78
C PHE A 226 -0.47 -10.64 -16.80
N CYS A 227 -0.32 -9.36 -16.51
CA CYS A 227 -0.29 -8.32 -17.53
C CYS A 227 1.17 -7.85 -17.64
N ARG A 228 1.87 -8.15 -18.74
CA ARG A 228 3.22 -7.61 -18.92
C ARG A 228 3.11 -6.16 -19.37
N PRO A 229 3.99 -5.25 -18.91
CA PRO A 229 3.96 -3.85 -19.32
C PRO A 229 4.00 -3.65 -20.85
N ASP A 230 4.61 -4.58 -21.57
CA ASP A 230 4.75 -4.57 -23.03
C ASP A 230 3.50 -5.07 -23.79
N ASP A 231 2.55 -5.71 -23.11
CA ASP A 231 1.33 -6.28 -23.74
C ASP A 231 0.35 -5.18 -24.21
N ASN A 232 0.57 -3.91 -23.81
CA ASN A 232 -0.28 -2.76 -24.14
C ASN A 232 0.26 -1.87 -25.28
N ILE A 233 1.22 -2.32 -26.10
CA ILE A 233 1.75 -1.51 -27.22
C ILE A 233 0.85 -1.56 -28.47
N ASN A 234 -0.18 -2.42 -28.54
CA ASN A 234 -1.09 -2.46 -29.69
C ASN A 234 -2.57 -2.56 -29.30
N THR A 235 -3.20 -1.41 -29.04
CA THR A 235 -4.63 -1.15 -29.34
C THR A 235 -4.87 0.34 -29.47
#